data_AF-A0A1C5WLV1-F1
#
_entry.id   AF-A0A1C5WLV1-F1
#
_cell.length_a   1.000
_cell.length_b   1.000
_cell.length_c   1.000
_cell.angle_alpha   90.00
_cell.angle_beta   90.00
_cell.angle_gamma   90.00
#
_symmetry.space_group_name_H-M   'P 1'
#
loop_
_entity.id
_entity.type
_entity.pdbx_description
1 polymer ?
#
loop_
_entity_poly.entity_id
_entity_poly.type
_entity_poly.pdbx_seq_one_letter_code
_entity_poly.pdbx_strand_id
1 'polypeptide(L)'
;MKLVAVYPILYGARQYEVGDELPDSEMKQTWLDAGTATLVEDEPEAPAPRAQMLTAQPGQIGISNSGNEDDLAGRIPKSIERATDPVKKPTRSRKK
;
A
#
# COMPACT_ATOMS: atom_id res chain seq x y z
N MET A 1 2.44 23.35 -22.37
CA MET A 1 2.63 22.37 -23.46
C MET A 1 4.01 21.80 -23.32
N LYS A 2 4.10 20.60 -22.76
CA LYS A 2 5.35 19.88 -22.53
C LYS A 2 5.50 18.77 -23.55
N LEU A 3 6.73 18.53 -23.99
CA LEU A 3 7.03 17.42 -24.87
C LEU A 3 7.38 16.21 -23.99
N VAL A 4 6.65 15.12 -24.13
CA VAL A 4 6.82 13.92 -23.30
C VAL A 4 7.30 12.77 -24.17
N ALA A 5 8.29 12.03 -23.70
CA ALA A 5 8.80 10.84 -24.36
C ALA A 5 7.78 9.69 -24.28
N VAL A 6 7.45 9.08 -25.41
CA VAL A 6 6.60 7.88 -25.51
C VAL A 6 7.47 6.61 -25.59
N TYR A 7 8.71 6.76 -26.04
CA TYR A 7 9.74 5.73 -26.08
C TYR A 7 11.03 6.22 -25.42
N PRO A 8 11.92 5.33 -24.99
CA PRO A 8 13.23 5.72 -24.48
C PRO A 8 14.02 6.49 -25.54
N ILE A 9 14.42 7.72 -25.23
CA ILE A 9 15.18 8.59 -26.13
C ILE A 9 16.50 8.96 -25.45
N LEU A 10 17.61 8.65 -26.10
CA LEU A 10 18.92 9.17 -25.72
C LEU A 10 19.14 10.50 -26.44
N TYR A 11 19.27 11.58 -25.68
CA TYR A 11 19.58 12.90 -26.23
C TYR A 11 20.72 13.57 -25.46
N GLY A 12 21.76 13.98 -26.20
CA GLY A 12 23.03 14.43 -25.62
C GLY A 12 23.72 13.28 -24.86
N ALA A 13 23.66 13.33 -23.53
CA ALA A 13 24.21 12.31 -22.63
C ALA A 13 23.19 11.89 -21.55
N ARG A 14 21.91 12.20 -21.74
CA ARG A 14 20.83 11.83 -20.82
C ARG A 14 19.85 10.92 -21.54
N GLN A 15 19.54 9.80 -20.89
CA GLN A 15 18.47 8.93 -21.32
C GLN A 15 17.16 9.41 -20.68
N TYR A 16 16.16 9.66 -21.53
CA TYR A 16 14.80 10.02 -21.16
C TYR A 16 13.94 8.76 -21.29
N GLU A 17 13.29 8.37 -20.20
CA GLU A 17 12.40 7.23 -20.17
C GLU A 17 10.99 7.62 -20.63
N VAL A 18 10.13 6.62 -20.81
CA VAL A 18 8.73 6.86 -21.18
C VAL A 18 8.04 7.68 -20.08
N GLY A 19 7.43 8.80 -20.46
CA GLY A 19 6.81 9.75 -19.54
C GLY A 19 7.72 10.90 -19.12
N ASP A 20 9.03 10.86 -19.43
CA ASP A 20 9.93 11.96 -19.11
C ASP A 20 9.69 13.17 -20.01
N GLU A 21 9.88 14.36 -19.43
CA GLU A 21 9.83 15.63 -20.15
C GLU A 21 11.11 15.85 -20.95
N LEU A 22 10.94 16.01 -22.25
CA LEU A 22 12.02 16.26 -23.21
C LEU A 22 12.35 17.75 -23.29
N PRO A 23 13.62 18.10 -23.52
CA PRO A 23 14.03 19.48 -23.72
C PRO A 23 13.52 20.02 -25.05
N ASP A 24 13.27 21.33 -25.11
CA ASP A 24 12.96 21.99 -26.38
C ASP A 24 14.24 22.05 -27.22
N SER A 25 14.23 21.34 -28.34
CA SER A 25 15.37 21.15 -29.24
C SER A 25 14.89 21.12 -30.68
N GLU A 26 15.79 21.36 -31.63
CA GLU A 26 15.54 21.16 -33.07
C GLU A 26 15.05 19.73 -33.37
N MET A 27 15.42 18.76 -32.53
CA MET A 27 14.99 17.35 -32.65
C MET A 27 13.53 17.10 -32.29
N LYS A 28 12.82 18.09 -31.72
CA LYS A 28 11.41 17.98 -31.32
C LYS A 28 10.51 17.56 -32.46
N GLN A 29 10.69 18.14 -33.64
CA GLN A 29 9.88 17.82 -34.81
C GLN A 29 10.13 16.39 -35.28
N THR A 30 11.39 15.95 -35.28
CA THR A 30 11.78 14.58 -35.62
C THR A 30 11.17 13.56 -34.68
N TRP A 31 11.11 13.86 -33.38
CA TRP A 31 10.50 12.96 -32.39
C TRP A 31 8.98 12.91 -32.49
N LEU A 32 8.33 14.05 -32.80
CA LEU A 32 6.90 14.09 -33.06
C LEU A 32 6.52 13.31 -34.32
N ASP A 33 7.30 13.48 -35.41
CA ASP A 33 7.07 12.79 -36.69
C ASP A 33 7.33 11.29 -36.60
N ALA A 34 8.39 10.89 -35.88
CA ALA A 34 8.68 9.50 -35.59
C ALA A 34 7.69 8.86 -34.59
N GLY A 35 6.83 9.65 -33.94
CA GLY A 35 5.93 9.19 -32.89
C GLY A 35 6.65 8.76 -31.60
N THR A 36 7.90 9.17 -31.41
CA THR A 36 8.67 8.86 -30.20
C THR A 36 8.40 9.83 -29.05
N ALA A 37 7.86 11.01 -29.36
CA ALA A 37 7.41 11.99 -28.38
C ALA A 37 6.02 12.53 -28.71
N THR A 38 5.33 13.07 -27.72
CA THR A 38 4.01 13.70 -27.88
C THR A 38 3.92 15.00 -27.09
N LEU A 39 3.17 15.96 -27.61
CA LEU A 39 2.87 17.22 -26.92
C LEU A 39 1.70 16.99 -25.96
N VAL A 40 1.96 17.11 -24.67
CA VAL A 40 0.97 16.99 -23.59
C VAL A 40 0.70 18.39 -23.04
N GLU A 41 -0.58 18.76 -22.96
CA GLU A 41 -0.99 19.94 -22.20
C GLU A 41 -0.87 19.60 -20.72
N ASP A 42 -0.36 20.54 -19.90
CA ASP A 42 -0.37 20.39 -18.44
C ASP A 42 -1.83 20.42 -17.98
N GLU A 43 -2.47 19.27 -18.03
CA GLU A 43 -3.61 19.00 -17.16
C GLU A 43 -3.02 19.00 -15.75
N PRO A 44 -3.54 19.84 -14.83
CA PRO A 44 -3.00 19.90 -13.47
C PRO A 44 -3.08 18.48 -12.91
N GLU A 45 -1.93 17.89 -12.61
CA GLU A 45 -1.85 16.60 -11.94
C GLU A 45 -2.68 16.71 -10.66
N ALA A 46 -3.91 16.19 -10.73
CA ALA A 46 -4.82 16.22 -9.61
C ALA A 46 -4.08 15.56 -8.46
N PRO A 47 -3.91 16.24 -7.31
CA PRO A 47 -3.03 15.75 -6.27
C PRO A 47 -3.44 14.33 -5.93
N ALA A 48 -2.52 13.38 -6.13
CA ALA A 48 -2.77 11.97 -5.86
C ALA A 48 -3.39 11.86 -4.46
N PRO A 49 -4.55 11.18 -4.30
CA PRO A 49 -5.28 11.18 -3.05
C PRO A 49 -4.38 10.61 -1.95
N ARG A 50 -3.92 11.46 -1.05
CA ARG A 50 -3.07 11.05 0.08
C ARG A 50 -3.91 10.17 0.99
N ALA A 51 -3.40 9.00 1.31
CA ALA A 51 -4.07 8.08 2.24
C ALA A 51 -4.28 8.77 3.60
N GLN A 52 -5.52 8.80 4.06
CA GLN A 52 -5.84 9.28 5.40
C GLN A 52 -5.59 8.16 6.40
N MET A 53 -4.85 8.44 7.47
CA MET A 53 -4.64 7.47 8.55
C MET A 53 -5.97 7.23 9.26
N LEU A 54 -6.55 6.04 9.07
CA LEU A 54 -7.71 5.59 9.84
C LEU A 54 -7.23 4.85 11.08
N THR A 55 -7.57 5.36 12.26
CA THR A 55 -7.36 4.66 13.52
C THR A 55 -8.54 3.71 13.77
N ALA A 56 -8.26 2.50 14.25
CA ALA A 56 -9.31 1.56 14.63
C ALA A 56 -10.10 2.11 15.82
N GLN A 57 -11.44 1.99 15.77
CA GLN A 57 -12.30 2.29 16.92
C GLN A 57 -11.91 1.36 18.08
N PRO A 58 -11.74 1.87 19.31
CA PRO A 58 -11.45 1.02 20.46
C PRO A 58 -12.59 0.01 20.67
N GLY A 59 -12.22 -1.24 20.94
CA GLY A 59 -13.18 -2.29 21.24
C GLY A 59 -14.03 -1.95 22.47
N GLN A 60 -15.27 -2.42 22.48
CA GLN A 60 -16.17 -2.23 23.61
C GLN A 60 -15.59 -2.85 24.88
N ILE A 61 -15.54 -2.07 25.97
CA ILE A 61 -15.04 -2.54 27.27
C ILE A 61 -16.01 -3.60 27.79
N GLY A 62 -15.51 -4.82 28.00
CA GLY A 62 -16.30 -5.90 28.57
C GLY A 62 -16.52 -5.64 30.07
N ILE A 63 -17.70 -5.15 30.43
CA ILE A 63 -18.13 -5.04 31.82
C ILE A 63 -19.16 -6.15 32.06
N SER A 64 -18.85 -7.12 32.91
CA SER A 64 -19.81 -8.14 33.34
C SER A 64 -20.61 -7.60 34.53
N ASN A 65 -21.90 -7.37 34.33
CA ASN A 65 -22.83 -7.03 35.41
C ASN A 65 -23.44 -8.27 36.09
N SER A 66 -23.25 -9.47 35.54
CA SER A 66 -23.88 -10.73 36.02
C SER A 66 -22.91 -11.66 36.76
N GLY A 67 -21.59 -11.46 36.63
CA GLY A 67 -20.58 -12.38 37.18
C GLY A 67 -20.52 -13.74 36.46
N ASN A 68 -21.30 -13.95 35.41
CA ASN A 68 -21.28 -15.15 34.59
C ASN A 68 -20.25 -15.02 33.44
N GLU A 69 -19.39 -16.01 33.27
CA GLU A 69 -18.31 -16.00 32.28
C GLU A 69 -18.77 -16.27 30.84
N ASP A 70 -20.00 -16.78 30.68
CA ASP A 70 -20.60 -17.10 29.37
C ASP A 70 -21.21 -15.86 28.68
N ASP A 71 -21.48 -14.79 29.44
CA ASP A 71 -22.02 -13.52 28.91
C ASP A 71 -20.92 -12.57 28.41
N LEU A 72 -19.64 -13.01 28.41
CA LEU A 72 -18.51 -12.20 27.93
C LEU A 72 -18.58 -12.03 26.40
N ALA A 73 -19.04 -10.85 25.97
CA ALA A 73 -19.00 -10.42 24.58
C ALA A 73 -17.56 -10.51 24.03
N GLY A 74 -17.39 -11.17 22.88
CA GLY A 74 -16.09 -11.36 22.23
C GLY A 74 -15.37 -12.68 22.54
N ARG A 75 -15.93 -13.57 23.36
CA ARG A 75 -15.41 -14.95 23.44
C ARG A 75 -15.68 -15.70 22.14
N ILE A 76 -14.63 -16.34 21.63
CA ILE A 76 -14.76 -17.31 20.54
C ILE A 76 -15.55 -18.51 21.09
N PRO A 77 -16.65 -18.94 20.44
CA PRO A 77 -17.44 -20.07 20.91
C PRO A 77 -16.56 -21.32 21.02
N LYS A 78 -16.76 -22.10 22.08
CA LYS A 78 -16.09 -23.40 22.26
C LYS A 78 -16.69 -24.39 21.26
N SER A 79 -16.17 -24.42 20.04
CA SER A 79 -16.48 -25.49 19.08
C SER A 79 -15.68 -26.74 19.42
N ILE A 80 -16.20 -27.92 19.08
CA ILE A 80 -15.55 -29.22 19.33
C ILE A 80 -14.17 -29.30 18.65
N GLU A 81 -13.98 -28.56 17.56
CA GLU A 81 -12.73 -28.43 16.80
C GLU A 81 -11.61 -27.71 17.58
N ARG A 82 -11.95 -26.90 18.60
CA ARG A 82 -10.98 -26.16 19.44
C ARG A 82 -10.68 -26.86 20.77
N ALA A 83 -11.34 -27.99 21.07
CA ALA A 83 -11.14 -28.76 22.30
C ALA A 83 -9.85 -29.61 22.29
N THR A 84 -8.75 -29.12 21.73
CA THR A 84 -7.44 -29.72 21.97
C THR A 84 -6.92 -29.15 23.28
N ASP A 85 -6.91 -29.95 24.35
CA ASP A 85 -6.30 -29.60 25.62
C ASP A 85 -4.90 -28.99 25.39
N PRO A 86 -4.54 -27.90 26.08
CA PRO A 86 -3.19 -27.37 25.98
C PRO A 86 -2.22 -28.44 26.47
N VAL A 87 -1.40 -28.97 25.57
CA VAL A 87 -0.31 -29.90 25.89
C VAL A 87 0.53 -29.27 27.01
N LYS A 88 0.42 -29.82 28.21
CA LYS A 88 1.24 -29.42 29.37
C LYS A 88 2.71 -29.62 28.98
N LYS A 89 3.41 -28.52 28.70
CA LYS A 89 4.87 -28.54 28.54
C LYS A 89 5.47 -28.96 29.89
N PRO A 90 6.37 -29.96 29.94
CA PRO A 90 6.98 -30.36 31.19
C PRO A 90 7.84 -29.22 31.75
N THR A 91 7.50 -28.76 32.95
CA THR A 91 8.30 -27.80 33.71
C THR A 91 9.60 -28.49 34.15
N ARG A 92 10.75 -27.94 33.71
CA ARG A 92 12.06 -28.44 34.12
C ARG A 92 12.24 -28.17 35.61
N SER A 93 12.12 -29.22 36.43
CA SER A 93 12.36 -29.15 37.87
C SER A 93 13.81 -28.74 38.15
N ARG A 94 13.98 -27.58 38.78
CA ARG A 94 15.27 -27.08 39.28
C ARG A 94 15.64 -27.90 40.52
N LYS A 95 16.72 -28.68 40.46
CA LYS A 95 17.23 -29.45 41.61
C LYS A 95 18.31 -28.64 42.32
N LYS A 96 18.03 -28.39 43.61
CA LYS A 96 18.81 -27.78 44.71
C LYS A 96 19.99 -26.89 44.35
#